data_AF-A0A258ZKW7-F1
#
_entry.id   AF-A0A258ZKW7-F1
#
_cell.length_a   1.000
_cell.length_b   1.000
_cell.length_c   1.000
_cell.angle_alpha   90.00
_cell.angle_beta   90.00
_cell.angle_gamma   90.00
#
_symmetry.space_group_name_H-M   'P 1'
#
loop_
_entity.id
_entity.type
_entity.pdbx_description
1 polymer ?
#
loop_
_entity_poly.entity_id
_entity_poly.type
_entity_poly.pdbx_seq_one_letter_code
_entity_poly.pdbx_strand_id
1 'polypeptide(L)'
;MNTIQISTFNVPDELKKIAQQEHLPLEAISFDLLSYQTQYKGIVDEDWKALEGDNLEEVTTEIEIRSKIFLVRQEYYIKVYPATQHP
;
A
#
# COMPACT_ATOMS: atom_id res chain seq x y z
N MET A 1 -10.25 -6.79 19.36
CA MET A 1 -9.31 -6.83 18.23
C MET A 1 -7.89 -7.13 18.69
N ASN A 2 -7.24 -8.10 18.05
CA ASN A 2 -5.81 -8.40 18.21
C ASN A 2 -4.98 -7.59 17.22
N THR A 3 -3.68 -7.43 17.48
CA THR A 3 -2.76 -6.85 16.50
C THR A 3 -2.63 -7.75 15.28
N ILE A 4 -2.74 -7.19 14.08
CA ILE A 4 -2.60 -7.91 12.81
C ILE A 4 -1.59 -7.21 11.90
N GLN A 5 -0.94 -7.98 11.04
CA GLN A 5 -0.05 -7.45 10.00
C GLN A 5 -0.60 -7.84 8.64
N ILE A 6 -0.69 -6.87 7.73
CA ILE A 6 -1.29 -7.05 6.41
C ILE A 6 -0.50 -6.28 5.35
N SER A 7 -0.53 -6.79 4.13
CA SER A 7 -0.09 -6.08 2.94
C SER A 7 -1.31 -5.58 2.16
N THR A 8 -1.29 -4.32 1.73
CA THR A 8 -2.39 -3.73 0.95
C THR A 8 -1.91 -2.65 0.01
N PHE A 9 -2.61 -2.47 -1.12
CA PHE A 9 -2.42 -1.33 -2.02
C PHE A 9 -3.28 -0.12 -1.62
N ASN A 10 -4.17 -0.27 -0.63
CA ASN A 10 -5.08 0.77 -0.18
C ASN A 10 -5.35 0.63 1.33
N VAL A 11 -4.56 1.36 2.12
CA VAL A 11 -4.66 1.35 3.58
C VAL A 11 -6.06 1.79 4.08
N PRO A 12 -6.64 2.92 3.63
CA PRO A 12 -7.96 3.34 4.10
C PRO A 12 -9.07 2.31 3.91
N ASP A 13 -9.14 1.65 2.75
CA ASP A 13 -10.19 0.66 2.50
C ASP A 13 -9.98 -0.62 3.32
N GLU A 14 -8.73 -1.03 3.54
CA GLU A 14 -8.44 -2.20 4.36
C GLU A 14 -8.76 -1.96 5.84
N LEU A 15 -8.43 -0.77 6.37
CA LEU A 15 -8.81 -0.37 7.73
C LEU A 15 -10.33 -0.34 7.92
N LYS A 16 -11.09 0.13 6.92
CA LYS A 16 -12.57 0.09 6.97
C LYS A 16 -13.11 -1.33 7.03
N LYS A 17 -12.56 -2.27 6.24
CA LYS A 17 -12.98 -3.68 6.28
C LYS A 17 -12.71 -4.29 7.65
N ILE A 18 -11.53 -4.05 8.21
CA ILE A 18 -11.16 -4.53 9.53
C ILE A 18 -12.11 -3.96 10.58
N ALA A 19 -12.42 -2.67 10.54
CA ALA A 19 -13.38 -2.01 11.42
C ALA A 19 -14.76 -2.68 11.36
N GLN A 20 -15.26 -2.91 10.16
CA GLN A 20 -16.56 -3.57 9.93
C GLN A 20 -16.56 -5.02 10.45
N GLN A 21 -15.49 -5.77 10.22
CA GLN A 21 -15.36 -7.16 10.68
C GLN A 21 -15.32 -7.26 12.20
N GLU A 22 -14.58 -6.36 12.85
CA GLU A 22 -14.43 -6.31 14.30
C GLU A 22 -15.60 -5.59 15.00
N HIS A 23 -16.58 -5.07 14.25
CA HIS A 23 -17.69 -4.25 14.76
C HIS A 23 -17.21 -3.04 15.57
N LEU A 24 -16.10 -2.43 15.14
CA LEU A 24 -15.50 -1.26 15.75
C LEU A 24 -15.69 -0.03 14.86
N PRO A 25 -15.80 1.18 15.44
CA PRO A 25 -15.69 2.40 14.66
C PRO A 25 -14.25 2.56 14.15
N LEU A 26 -14.07 3.25 13.03
CA LEU A 26 -12.76 3.38 12.39
C LEU A 26 -11.74 4.10 13.30
N GLU A 27 -12.20 5.07 14.09
CA GLU A 27 -11.40 5.79 15.08
C GLU A 27 -10.90 4.92 16.24
N ALA A 28 -11.47 3.73 16.45
CA ALA A 28 -10.97 2.77 17.43
C ALA A 28 -9.81 1.92 16.90
N ILE A 29 -9.35 2.16 15.67
CA ILE A 29 -8.26 1.44 15.02
C ILE A 29 -7.10 2.40 14.74
N SER A 30 -5.89 1.96 15.05
CA SER A 30 -4.64 2.62 14.71
C SER A 30 -3.76 1.69 13.88
N PHE A 31 -2.80 2.26 13.15
CA PHE A 31 -1.86 1.47 12.36
C PHE A 31 -0.49 2.12 12.32
N ASP A 32 0.54 1.28 12.20
CA ASP A 32 1.90 1.69 11.88
C ASP A 32 2.26 1.19 10.48
N LEU A 33 2.97 2.03 9.71
CA LEU A 33 3.63 1.60 8.49
C LEU A 33 4.93 0.89 8.85
N LEU A 34 5.08 -0.38 8.43
CA LEU A 34 6.30 -1.16 8.66
C LEU A 34 7.27 -1.03 7.48
N SER A 35 6.74 -1.18 6.26
CA SER A 35 7.50 -1.01 5.02
C SER A 35 6.55 -0.73 3.86
N TYR A 36 7.12 -0.30 2.73
CA TYR A 36 6.39 -0.21 1.48
C TYR A 36 7.27 -0.66 0.32
N GLN A 37 6.64 -1.06 -0.77
CA GLN A 37 7.31 -1.38 -2.02
C GLN A 37 6.57 -0.74 -3.18
N THR A 38 7.30 -0.02 -4.02
CA THR A 38 6.77 0.50 -5.28
C THR A 38 6.85 -0.59 -6.32
N GLN A 39 5.75 -0.79 -7.05
CA GLN A 39 5.68 -1.71 -8.17
C GLN A 39 5.26 -0.94 -9.42
N TYR A 40 5.84 -1.31 -10.54
CA TYR A 40 5.50 -0.74 -11.83
C TYR A 40 5.22 -1.85 -12.85
N LYS A 41 4.38 -1.53 -13.83
CA LYS A 41 4.12 -2.38 -14.99
C LYS A 41 4.39 -1.55 -16.24
N GLY A 42 5.35 -2.02 -17.02
CA GLY A 42 5.82 -1.35 -18.23
C GLY A 42 4.85 -1.48 -19.41
N ILE A 43 5.20 -0.85 -20.52
CA ILE A 43 4.43 -0.97 -21.77
C ILE A 43 4.76 -2.28 -22.50
N VAL A 44 6.03 -2.70 -22.43
CA VAL A 44 6.55 -3.88 -23.12
C VAL A 44 6.35 -5.15 -22.29
N ASP A 45 6.37 -5.02 -20.97
CA ASP A 45 6.29 -6.15 -20.04
C ASP A 45 4.96 -6.13 -19.30
N GLU A 46 4.21 -7.23 -19.41
CA GLU A 46 2.87 -7.33 -18.82
C GLU A 46 2.88 -7.67 -17.33
N ASP A 47 4.05 -7.95 -16.74
CA ASP A 47 4.15 -8.29 -15.34
C ASP A 47 4.49 -7.09 -14.45
N TRP A 48 3.96 -7.11 -13.22
CA TRP A 48 4.33 -6.15 -12.18
C TRP A 48 5.74 -6.45 -11.68
N LYS A 49 6.60 -5.44 -11.66
CA LYS A 49 7.97 -5.51 -11.17
C LYS A 49 8.14 -4.60 -9.98
N ALA A 50 8.92 -5.05 -9.00
CA ALA A 50 9.37 -4.18 -7.92
C ALA A 50 10.33 -3.13 -8.49
N LEU A 51 10.15 -1.87 -8.08
CA LEU A 51 11.13 -0.83 -8.32
C LEU A 51 12.28 -1.02 -7.35
N GLU A 52 13.47 -1.32 -7.87
CA GLU A 52 14.69 -1.35 -7.06
C GLU A 52 15.18 0.09 -6.89
N GLY A 53 15.10 0.63 -5.67
CA GLY A 53 15.40 2.03 -5.37
C GLY A 53 14.19 2.96 -5.47
N ASP A 54 14.46 4.27 -5.51
CA ASP A 54 13.43 5.32 -5.43
C ASP A 54 13.21 6.04 -6.77
N ASN A 55 13.92 5.65 -7.84
CA ASN A 55 13.93 6.39 -9.10
C ASN A 55 13.41 5.56 -10.28
N LEU A 56 12.25 5.95 -10.81
CA LEU A 56 11.66 5.32 -12.00
C LEU A 56 12.50 5.54 -13.26
N GLU A 57 13.26 6.62 -13.35
CA GLU A 57 14.09 6.94 -14.52
C GLU A 57 15.28 5.96 -14.69
N GLU A 58 15.63 5.20 -13.65
CA GLU A 58 16.69 4.19 -13.71
C GLU A 58 16.23 2.90 -14.38
N VAL A 59 14.92 2.65 -14.42
CA VAL A 59 14.33 1.39 -14.90
C VAL A 59 13.40 1.55 -16.10
N THR A 60 13.03 2.79 -16.46
CA THR A 60 12.16 3.08 -17.60
C THR A 60 12.43 4.48 -18.18
N THR A 61 11.93 4.76 -19.37
CA THR A 61 12.13 6.06 -20.05
C THR A 61 11.01 7.05 -19.71
N GLU A 62 11.30 8.35 -19.78
CA GLU A 62 10.28 9.41 -19.58
C GLU A 62 9.07 9.28 -20.52
N ILE A 63 9.30 8.81 -21.75
CA ILE A 63 8.25 8.57 -22.75
C ILE A 63 7.30 7.47 -22.25
N GLU A 64 7.84 6.42 -21.65
CA GLU A 64 7.05 5.33 -21.08
C GLU A 64 6.29 5.77 -19.83
N ILE A 65 6.94 6.50 -18.91
CA ILE A 65 6.29 7.02 -17.69
C ILE A 65 5.07 7.88 -18.04
N ARG A 66 5.15 8.68 -19.10
CA ARG A 66 4.05 9.55 -19.56
C ARG A 66 2.96 8.81 -20.34
N SER A 67 3.15 7.52 -20.65
CA SER A 67 2.15 6.72 -21.33
C SER A 67 1.00 6.35 -20.39
N LYS A 68 -0.22 6.30 -20.94
CA LYS A 68 -1.42 5.84 -20.21
C LYS A 68 -1.39 4.35 -19.86
N ILE A 69 -0.44 3.60 -20.44
CA ILE A 69 -0.31 2.16 -20.28
C ILE A 69 0.69 1.83 -19.17
N PHE A 70 1.58 2.76 -18.82
CA PHE A 70 2.48 2.60 -17.70
C PHE A 70 1.71 2.72 -16.39
N LEU A 71 1.76 1.70 -15.56
CA LEU A 71 1.06 1.66 -14.29
C LEU A 71 2.07 1.63 -13.15
N VAL A 72 1.80 2.41 -12.11
CA VAL A 72 2.57 2.42 -10.86
C VAL A 72 1.61 2.23 -9.70
N ARG A 73 2.01 1.42 -8.73
CA ARG A 73 1.29 1.23 -7.47
C ARG A 73 2.27 1.06 -6.32
N GLN A 74 1.79 1.24 -5.11
CA GLN A 74 2.58 1.04 -3.90
C GLN A 74 1.88 0.04 -3.00
N GLU A 75 2.59 -1.02 -2.63
CA GLU A 75 2.15 -2.00 -1.65
C GLU A 75 2.68 -1.59 -0.28
N TYR A 76 1.78 -1.50 0.70
CA TYR A 76 2.11 -1.10 2.07
C TYR A 76 1.99 -2.31 2.98
N TYR A 77 3.03 -2.57 3.75
CA TYR A 77 2.99 -3.53 4.85
C TYR A 77 2.75 -2.76 6.15
N ILE A 78 1.60 -2.99 6.77
CA ILE A 78 1.17 -2.24 7.96
C ILE A 78 0.88 -3.19 9.12
N LYS A 79 1.05 -2.65 10.32
CA LYS A 79 0.63 -3.27 11.58
C LYS A 79 -0.60 -2.54 12.08
N VAL A 80 -1.73 -3.22 12.21
CA VAL A 80 -3.00 -2.65 12.64
C VAL A 80 -3.31 -3.13 14.07
N TYR A 81 -3.74 -2.22 14.93
CA TYR A 81 -3.99 -2.48 16.35
C TYR A 81 -5.12 -1.58 16.89
N PRO A 82 -5.72 -1.91 18.05
CA PRO A 82 -6.70 -1.02 18.68
C PRO A 82 -6.05 0.31 19.04
N ALA A 83 -6.72 1.43 18.74
CA ALA A 83 -6.28 2.73 19.20
C ALA A 83 -6.25 2.71 20.74
N THR A 84 -5.09 2.90 21.36
CA THR A 84 -5.03 3.18 22.79
C THR A 84 -5.73 4.50 23.03
N GLN A 85 -6.87 4.46 23.72
CA GLN A 85 -7.50 5.67 24.23
C GLN A 85 -6.48 6.35 25.15
N HIS A 86 -5.82 7.40 24.66
CA HIS A 86 -5.14 8.31 25.56
C HIS A 86 -6.24 9.09 26.31
N PRO A 87 -6.23 9.09 27.66
CA PRO A 87 -7.20 9.83 28.47
C PRO A 87 -7.12 11.34 28.25
#